data_AF-A0ABD5L1G7-F1
#
_entry.id   AF-A0ABD5L1G7-F1
#
_cell.length_a   1.000
_cell.length_b   1.000
_cell.length_c   1.000
_cell.angle_alpha   90.00
_cell.angle_beta   90.00
_cell.angle_gamma   90.00
#
_symmetry.space_group_name_H-M   'P 1'
#
loop_
_entity.id
_entity.type
_entity.pdbx_description
1 polymer ?
#
loop_
_entity_poly.entity_id
_entity_poly.type
_entity_poly.pdbx_seq_one_letter_code
_entity_poly.pdbx_strand_id
1 'polypeptide(L)'
;MQSTEVEVCIYGAEIVCASCVNLPSSKDTYDWLEAAISRKYPNQPFAITYVDINEPHTDPEKAAFAKRVIEEDLFYPVVVINGEIVGEGNPKLKRVFEEMEKYGFRAS
;
A
#
# COMPACT_ATOMS: atom_id res chain seq x y z
N MET A 1 3.33 -24.63 5.91
CA MET A 1 3.65 -24.10 4.57
C MET A 1 3.44 -22.61 4.67
N GLN A 2 4.51 -21.83 4.82
CA GLN A 2 4.38 -20.37 4.83
C GLN A 2 4.46 -19.94 3.37
N SER A 3 3.30 -19.71 2.75
CA SER A 3 3.26 -18.96 1.50
C SER A 3 3.83 -17.59 1.83
N THR A 4 5.06 -17.30 1.41
CA THR A 4 5.63 -15.94 1.47
C THR A 4 4.97 -15.11 0.36
N GLU A 5 3.67 -14.92 0.48
CA GLU A 5 2.92 -14.01 -0.37
C GLU A 5 3.23 -12.60 0.13
N VAL A 6 3.70 -11.73 -0.78
CA VAL A 6 4.02 -10.35 -0.42
C VAL A 6 2.72 -9.61 -0.17
N GLU A 7 2.58 -9.01 1.01
CA GLU A 7 1.42 -8.19 1.36
C GLU A 7 1.73 -6.72 1.09
N VAL A 8 0.86 -6.10 0.29
CA VAL A 8 0.84 -4.68 -0.05
C VAL A 8 -0.35 -4.05 0.68
N CYS A 9 -0.09 -3.29 1.73
CA CYS A 9 -1.10 -2.55 2.47
C CYS A 9 -1.13 -1.09 2.01
N ILE A 10 -2.32 -0.58 1.70
CA ILE A 10 -2.54 0.82 1.36
C ILE A 10 -3.37 1.44 2.47
N TYR A 11 -2.69 2.19 3.33
CA TYR A 11 -3.30 2.93 4.41
C TYR A 11 -3.81 4.26 3.88
N GLY A 12 -5.11 4.47 3.96
CA GLY A 12 -5.70 5.74 3.59
C GLY A 12 -7.07 5.92 4.18
N ALA A 13 -7.80 6.91 3.70
CA ALA A 13 -9.17 7.16 4.11
C ALA A 13 -10.06 7.25 2.88
N GLU A 14 -11.36 7.03 3.08
CA GLU A 14 -12.38 7.34 2.06
C GLU A 14 -12.38 8.84 1.70
N ILE A 15 -12.13 9.70 2.69
CA ILE A 15 -12.02 11.14 2.50
C ILE A 15 -10.61 11.48 2.03
N VAL A 16 -10.48 12.12 0.86
CA VAL A 16 -9.21 12.58 0.32
C VAL A 16 -8.52 13.54 1.30
N CYS A 17 -7.22 13.36 1.51
CA CYS A 17 -6.42 14.22 2.37
C CYS A 17 -6.60 15.69 1.96
N ALA A 18 -6.92 16.56 2.92
CA ALA A 18 -7.12 17.99 2.67
C ALA A 18 -5.90 18.66 2.01
N SER A 19 -4.71 18.12 2.25
CA SER A 19 -3.45 18.59 1.64
C SER A 19 -3.18 18.02 0.25
N CYS A 20 -3.91 16.98 -0.17
CA CYS A 20 -3.65 16.20 -1.39
C CYS A 20 -4.83 16.22 -2.37
N VAL A 21 -5.62 17.29 -2.41
CA VAL A 21 -6.86 17.40 -3.22
C VAL A 21 -6.68 17.13 -4.73
N ASN A 22 -5.46 17.24 -5.26
CA ASN A 22 -5.13 16.99 -6.67
C ASN A 22 -4.47 15.61 -6.91
N LEU A 23 -4.27 14.81 -5.87
CA LEU A 23 -3.67 13.49 -5.93
C LEU A 23 -4.76 12.39 -5.95
N PRO A 24 -4.46 11.20 -6.50
CA PRO A 24 -5.40 10.10 -6.52
C PRO A 24 -5.87 9.73 -5.11
N SER A 25 -7.11 9.26 -5.00
CA SER A 25 -7.62 8.76 -3.72
C SER A 25 -6.90 7.48 -3.32
N SER A 26 -7.07 7.08 -2.06
CA SER A 26 -6.55 5.82 -1.54
C SER A 26 -7.08 4.60 -2.31
N LYS A 27 -8.36 4.65 -2.73
CA LYS A 27 -8.99 3.59 -3.53
C LYS A 27 -8.46 3.58 -4.97
N ASP A 28 -8.30 4.75 -5.60
CA ASP A 28 -7.71 4.82 -6.94
C ASP A 28 -6.26 4.29 -6.94
N THR A 29 -5.50 4.59 -5.88
CA THR A 29 -4.13 4.11 -5.70
C THR A 29 -4.11 2.60 -5.51
N TYR A 30 -5.09 2.03 -4.81
CA TYR A 30 -5.29 0.58 -4.70
C TYR A 30 -5.48 -0.06 -6.07
N ASP A 31 -6.49 0.37 -6.83
CA ASP A 31 -6.82 -0.24 -8.12
C ASP A 31 -5.66 -0.10 -9.11
N TRP A 32 -4.99 1.06 -9.08
CA TRP A 32 -3.83 1.33 -9.93
C TRP A 32 -2.64 0.44 -9.60
N LEU A 33 -2.29 0.28 -8.31
CA LEU A 33 -1.17 -0.56 -7.89
C LEU A 33 -1.46 -2.04 -8.15
N GLU A 34 -2.66 -2.51 -7.84
CA GLU A 34 -3.08 -3.89 -8.12
C GLU A 34 -2.92 -4.22 -9.60
N ALA A 35 -3.43 -3.35 -10.48
CA ALA A 35 -3.32 -3.53 -11.92
C ALA A 35 -1.87 -3.44 -12.41
N ALA A 36 -1.07 -2.50 -11.90
CA ALA A 36 0.32 -2.32 -12.31
C ALA A 36 1.22 -3.49 -11.91
N ILE A 37 1.08 -3.98 -10.68
CA ILE A 37 1.83 -5.12 -10.15
C ILE A 37 1.43 -6.40 -10.90
N SER A 38 0.12 -6.65 -11.07
CA SER A 38 -0.39 -7.82 -11.80
C SER A 38 0.10 -7.87 -13.25
N ARG A 39 0.22 -6.71 -13.91
CA ARG A 39 0.75 -6.61 -15.28
C ARG A 39 2.24 -6.86 -15.36
N LYS A 40 3.02 -6.38 -14.38
CA LYS A 40 4.49 -6.52 -14.38
C LYS A 40 4.94 -7.92 -13.96
N TYR A 41 4.22 -8.54 -13.02
CA TYR A 41 4.56 -9.83 -12.46
C TYR A 41 3.42 -10.84 -12.71
N PRO A 42 3.15 -11.20 -13.97
CA PRO A 42 2.08 -12.13 -14.29
C PRO A 42 2.37 -13.49 -13.63
N ASN A 43 1.33 -14.11 -13.07
CA ASN A 43 1.39 -15.41 -12.38
C ASN A 43 2.22 -15.44 -11.09
N GLN A 44 2.59 -14.29 -10.52
CA GLN A 44 3.23 -14.20 -9.22
C GLN A 44 2.21 -13.70 -8.19
N PRO A 45 1.80 -14.52 -7.21
CA PRO A 45 0.76 -14.15 -6.26
C PRO A 45 1.27 -13.09 -5.28
N PHE A 46 0.42 -12.09 -5.01
CA PHE A 46 0.60 -11.07 -4.00
C PHE A 46 -0.76 -10.75 -3.38
N ALA A 47 -0.75 -10.30 -2.13
CA ALA A 47 -1.94 -9.79 -1.46
C ALA A 47 -1.90 -8.27 -1.49
N ILE A 48 -3.00 -7.63 -1.88
CA ILE A 48 -3.16 -6.18 -1.74
C ILE A 48 -4.37 -5.91 -0.86
N THR A 49 -4.20 -5.03 0.13
CA THR A 49 -5.23 -4.72 1.13
C THR A 49 -5.35 -3.22 1.29
N TYR A 50 -6.58 -2.72 1.18
CA TYR A 50 -6.90 -1.36 1.59
C TYR A 50 -7.20 -1.32 3.10
N VAL A 51 -6.57 -0.39 3.81
CA VAL A 51 -6.71 -0.21 5.26
C VAL A 51 -7.22 1.22 5.51
N ASP A 52 -8.47 1.34 5.97
CA ASP A 52 -9.02 2.66 6.32
C ASP A 52 -8.47 3.13 7.66
N ILE A 53 -7.66 4.17 7.68
CA ILE A 53 -7.02 4.66 8.89
C ILE A 53 -8.00 5.16 9.96
N ASN A 54 -9.24 5.50 9.58
CA ASN A 54 -10.27 5.97 10.51
C ASN A 54 -11.08 4.84 11.14
N GLU A 55 -10.99 3.62 10.61
CA GLU A 55 -11.72 2.47 11.14
C GLU A 55 -10.84 1.62 12.08
N PRO A 56 -11.44 0.99 13.10
CA PRO A 56 -10.72 0.08 13.97
C PRO A 56 -10.38 -1.22 13.23
N HIS A 57 -9.10 -1.62 13.26
CA HIS A 57 -8.62 -2.87 12.65
C HIS A 57 -8.43 -3.95 13.72
N THR A 58 -8.78 -5.19 13.36
CA THR A 58 -8.52 -6.38 14.19
C THR A 58 -7.05 -6.79 14.21
N ASP A 59 -6.31 -6.45 13.15
CA ASP A 59 -4.88 -6.69 13.05
C ASP A 59 -4.12 -5.61 13.83
N PRO A 60 -3.33 -5.99 14.86
CA PRO A 60 -2.62 -5.03 15.70
C PRO A 60 -1.54 -4.25 14.95
N GLU A 61 -0.91 -4.82 13.91
CA GLU A 61 0.11 -4.13 13.11
C GLU A 61 -0.55 -3.06 12.25
N LYS A 62 -1.66 -3.41 11.59
CA LYS A 62 -2.45 -2.46 10.78
C LYS A 62 -3.06 -1.36 11.64
N ALA A 63 -3.59 -1.70 12.81
CA ALA A 63 -4.12 -0.73 13.77
C ALA A 63 -3.03 0.25 14.26
N ALA A 64 -1.84 -0.25 14.58
CA ALA A 64 -0.71 0.59 15.01
C ALA A 64 -0.24 1.54 13.90
N PHE A 65 -0.13 1.05 12.66
CA PHE A 65 0.24 1.88 11.52
C PHE A 65 -0.84 2.90 11.16
N ALA A 66 -2.12 2.51 11.12
CA ALA A 66 -3.23 3.43 10.89
C ALA A 66 -3.24 4.59 11.90
N LYS A 67 -3.06 4.25 13.18
CA LYS A 67 -2.95 5.24 14.25
C LYS A 67 -1.76 6.17 14.04
N ARG A 68 -0.60 5.62 13.67
CA ARG A 68 0.61 6.38 13.38
C ARG A 68 0.42 7.36 12.21
N VAL A 69 -0.25 6.95 11.14
CA VAL A 69 -0.58 7.82 9.99
C VAL A 69 -1.38 9.05 10.44
N ILE A 70 -2.32 8.87 11.36
CA ILE A 70 -3.13 9.97 11.92
C ILE A 70 -2.33 10.82 12.92
N GLU A 71 -1.63 10.19 13.87
CA GLU A 71 -0.89 10.89 14.94
C GLU A 71 0.30 11.68 14.41
N GLU A 72 0.98 11.18 13.36
CA GLU A 72 2.11 11.85 12.73
C GLU A 72 1.69 12.75 11.55
N ASP A 73 0.39 12.89 11.27
CA ASP A 73 -0.17 13.67 10.14
C ASP A 73 0.50 13.33 8.79
N LEU A 74 0.67 12.03 8.53
CA LEU A 74 1.31 11.55 7.31
C LEU A 74 0.40 11.76 6.09
N PHE A 75 1.01 12.03 4.94
CA PHE A 75 0.28 12.17 3.68
C PHE A 75 -0.19 10.79 3.19
N TYR A 76 -1.51 10.60 3.20
CA TYR A 76 -2.13 9.37 2.71
C TYR A 76 -2.66 9.54 1.27
N PRO A 77 -2.65 8.47 0.44
CA PRO A 77 -2.39 7.08 0.81
C PRO A 77 -0.92 6.74 1.10
N VAL A 78 -0.68 5.95 2.15
CA VAL A 78 0.62 5.39 2.51
C VAL A 78 0.65 3.94 2.07
N VAL A 79 1.62 3.60 1.23
CA VAL A 79 1.82 2.26 0.68
C VAL A 79 2.93 1.58 1.46
N VAL A 80 2.60 0.42 2.02
CA VAL A 80 3.47 -0.40 2.85
C VAL A 80 3.55 -1.79 2.25
N ILE A 81 4.75 -2.34 2.09
CA ILE A 81 4.98 -3.68 1.57
C ILE A 81 5.74 -4.47 2.63
N ASN A 82 5.14 -5.56 3.15
CA ASN A 82 5.72 -6.36 4.24
C ASN A 82 6.23 -5.53 5.44
N GLY A 83 5.51 -4.47 5.79
CA GLY A 83 5.87 -3.55 6.89
C GLY A 83 6.84 -2.42 6.54
N GLU A 84 7.36 -2.36 5.31
CA GLU A 84 8.22 -1.25 4.84
C GLU A 84 7.43 -0.20 4.05
N ILE A 85 7.52 1.07 4.45
CA ILE A 85 6.89 2.18 3.72
C ILE A 85 7.63 2.40 2.40
N VAL A 86 6.94 2.21 1.28
CA VAL A 86 7.49 2.39 -0.07
C VAL A 86 7.08 3.70 -0.73
N GLY A 87 5.99 4.32 -0.25
CA GLY A 87 5.54 5.61 -0.75
C GLY A 87 4.39 6.21 0.05
N GLU A 88 4.32 7.54 0.06
CA GLU A 88 3.34 8.34 0.77
C GLU A 88 2.75 9.39 -0.19
N GLY A 89 1.43 9.59 -0.15
CA GLY A 89 0.68 10.51 -1.00
C GLY A 89 0.68 10.12 -2.49
N ASN A 90 1.82 10.26 -3.16
CA ASN A 90 2.02 9.89 -4.57
C ASN A 90 3.08 8.79 -4.71
N PRO A 91 2.73 7.52 -4.42
CA PRO A 91 3.65 6.40 -4.49
C PRO A 91 4.18 6.21 -5.92
N LYS A 92 5.49 5.99 -6.06
CA LYS A 92 6.13 5.77 -7.36
C LYS A 92 6.18 4.27 -7.66
N LEU A 93 5.64 3.85 -8.80
CA LEU A 93 5.72 2.43 -9.26
C LEU A 93 7.12 1.86 -9.21
N LYS A 94 8.13 2.67 -9.56
CA LYS A 94 9.53 2.23 -9.51
C LYS A 94 9.92 1.71 -8.13
N ARG A 95 9.55 2.43 -7.05
CA ARG A 95 9.87 2.03 -5.66
C ARG A 95 9.12 0.76 -5.26
N VAL A 96 7.83 0.70 -5.60
CA VAL A 96 6.99 -0.48 -5.36
C VAL A 96 7.62 -1.72 -6.01
N PHE A 97 8.03 -1.60 -7.27
CA PHE A 97 8.65 -2.71 -8.00
C PHE A 97 10.01 -3.10 -7.45
N GLU A 98 10.87 -2.12 -7.12
CA GLU A 98 12.17 -2.38 -6.48
C GLU A 98 11.98 -3.15 -5.17
N GLU A 99 10.96 -2.81 -4.39
CA GLU A 99 10.63 -3.50 -3.14
C GLU A 99 10.15 -4.93 -3.40
N MET A 100 9.18 -5.11 -4.29
CA MET A 100 8.67 -6.43 -4.67
C MET A 100 9.79 -7.36 -5.16
N GLU A 101 10.75 -6.82 -5.94
CA GLU A 101 11.89 -7.56 -6.46
C GLU A 101 12.83 -8.08 -5.34
N LYS A 102 12.93 -7.39 -4.20
CA LYS A 102 13.65 -7.89 -3.01
C LYS A 102 13.05 -9.18 -2.45
N TYR A 103 11.73 -9.34 -2.60
CA TYR A 103 11.00 -10.54 -2.17
C TYR A 103 10.98 -11.65 -3.24
N GLY A 104 11.73 -11.49 -4.32
CA GLY A 104 11.90 -12.51 -5.35
C GLY A 104 10.97 -12.35 -6.55
N PHE A 105 10.20 -11.27 -6.64
CA PHE A 105 9.41 -10.98 -7.82
C PHE A 105 10.32 -10.70 -9.01
N ARG A 106 9.99 -11.25 -10.18
CA ARG A 106 10.77 -11.06 -11.42
C ARG A 106 9.86 -10.62 -12.54
N ALA A 107 10.19 -9.51 -13.18
CA ALA A 107 9.48 -9.09 -14.38
C ALA A 107 9.65 -10.15 -15.46
N SER A 108 8.56 -10.49 -16.14
CA SER A 108 8.54 -11.37 -17.31
C SER A 108 9.00 -10.66 -18.57
#